data_AF-A0A952AUW6-F1
#
_entry.id   AF-A0A952AUW6-F1
#
_cell.length_a   1.000
_cell.length_b   1.000
_cell.length_c   1.000
_cell.angle_alpha   90.00
_cell.angle_beta   90.00
_cell.angle_gamma   90.00
#
_symmetry.space_group_name_H-M   'P 1'
#
loop_
_entity.id
_entity.type
_entity.pdbx_description
1 polymer ?
#
loop_
_entity_poly.entity_id
_entity_poly.type
_entity_poly.pdbx_seq_one_letter_code
_entity_poly.pdbx_strand_id
1 'polypeptide(L)' 'IGRTDLPGADFDILMASINDKLLTLPDETVVLSGHGPATSIGDERRTNPFLAR' A
#
# COMPACT_ATOMS: atom_id res chain seq x y z
N ILE A 1 -5.04 2.61 -1.81
CA ILE A 1 -5.02 2.20 -0.38
C ILE A 1 -6.45 2.08 0.14
N GLY A 2 -6.66 1.39 1.27
CA GLY A 2 -7.98 1.35 1.93
C GLY A 2 -8.35 2.70 2.55
N ARG A 3 -9.65 2.94 2.79
CA ARG A 3 -10.14 4.14 3.50
C ARG A 3 -9.82 4.07 4.99
N THR A 4 -9.61 5.22 5.63
CA THR A 4 -9.17 5.32 7.04
C THR A 4 -10.11 6.17 7.91
N ASP A 5 -11.34 6.39 7.48
CA ASP A 5 -12.33 7.28 8.09
C ASP A 5 -13.44 6.53 8.86
N LEU A 6 -13.28 5.22 9.07
CA LEU A 6 -14.18 4.41 9.88
C LEU A 6 -13.69 4.31 11.34
N PRO A 7 -14.57 4.02 12.32
CA PRO A 7 -14.16 3.85 13.71
C PRO A 7 -13.03 2.84 13.89
N GLY A 8 -11.94 3.27 14.54
CA GLY A 8 -10.76 2.45 14.79
C GLY A 8 -9.74 2.42 13.65
N ALA A 9 -9.99 3.10 12.53
CA ALA A 9 -9.01 3.28 11.47
C ALA A 9 -8.09 4.48 11.75
N ASP A 10 -6.84 4.39 11.27
CA ASP A 10 -5.84 5.43 11.45
C ASP A 10 -4.96 5.49 10.19
N PHE A 11 -4.81 6.70 9.64
CA PHE A 11 -4.05 6.93 8.41
C PHE A 11 -2.55 6.76 8.61
N ASP A 12 -2.01 7.28 9.71
CA ASP A 12 -0.57 7.24 9.98
C ASP A 12 -0.12 5.80 10.24
N ILE A 13 -0.94 5.01 10.96
CA ILE A 13 -0.68 3.58 11.16
C ILE A 13 -0.74 2.81 9.83
N LEU A 14 -1.71 3.10 8.96
CA LEU A 14 -1.80 2.46 7.65
C LEU A 14 -0.55 2.75 6.81
N MET A 15 -0.15 4.03 6.73
CA MET A 15 1.00 4.43 5.94
C MET A 15 2.31 3.89 6.50
N ALA A 16 2.51 3.92 7.82
CA ALA A 16 3.68 3.30 8.47
C ALA A 16 3.74 1.81 8.17
N SER A 17 2.62 1.09 8.27
CA SER A 17 2.56 -0.34 7.96
C SER A 17 2.91 -0.64 6.51
N ILE A 18 2.44 0.17 5.55
CA ILE A 18 2.79 0.00 4.14
C ILE A 18 4.29 0.23 3.92
N ASN A 19 4.84 1.31 4.47
CA ASN A 19 6.26 1.66 4.30
C ASN A 19 7.19 0.63 4.94
N ASP A 20 6.89 0.22 6.18
CA ASP A 20 7.81 -0.60 7.00
C ASP A 20 7.70 -2.10 6.72
N LYS A 21 6.59 -2.55 6.11
CA LYS A 21 6.32 -3.98 5.89
C LYS A 21 6.22 -4.35 4.41
N LEU A 22 5.61 -3.51 3.59
CA LEU A 22 5.32 -3.84 2.19
C LEU A 22 6.39 -3.27 1.25
N LEU A 23 6.74 -2.00 1.39
CA LEU A 23 7.72 -1.36 0.49
C LEU A 23 9.17 -1.79 0.72
N THR A 24 9.41 -2.59 1.76
CA THR A 24 10.67 -3.31 2.02
C THR A 24 10.81 -4.60 1.21
N LEU A 25 9.75 -5.07 0.57
CA LEU A 25 9.76 -6.30 -0.23
C LEU A 25 10.36 -6.03 -1.62
N PRO A 26 10.86 -7.09 -2.31
CA PRO A 26 11.34 -6.98 -3.68
C PRO A 26 10.26 -6.44 -4.64
N ASP A 27 10.67 -5.70 -5.65
CA ASP A 27 9.73 -5.04 -6.59
C ASP A 27 8.86 -6.05 -7.36
N GLU A 28 9.37 -7.24 -7.64
CA GLU A 28 8.66 -8.35 -8.29
C GLU A 28 7.61 -9.03 -7.39
N THR A 29 7.53 -8.65 -6.12
CA THR A 29 6.53 -9.19 -5.19
C THR A 29 5.13 -8.81 -5.66
N VAL A 30 4.31 -9.82 -5.96
CA VAL A 30 2.92 -9.64 -6.40
C VAL A 30 2.05 -9.18 -5.23
N VAL A 31 1.29 -8.11 -5.46
CA VAL A 31 0.31 -7.57 -4.51
C VAL A 31 -1.08 -8.04 -4.93
N LEU A 32 -1.69 -8.89 -4.10
CA LEU A 32 -3.07 -9.36 -4.27
C LEU A 32 -3.97 -8.62 -3.29
N SER A 33 -4.55 -7.51 -3.74
CA SER A 33 -5.41 -6.67 -2.91
C SER A 33 -6.80 -7.30 -2.71
N GLY A 34 -7.50 -6.88 -1.65
CA GLY A 34 -8.89 -7.31 -1.44
C GLY A 34 -9.88 -6.73 -2.46
N HIS A 35 -9.52 -5.64 -3.16
CA HIS A 35 -10.36 -4.97 -4.17
C HIS A 35 -9.49 -4.40 -5.30
N GLY A 36 -9.78 -4.78 -6.53
CA GLY A 36 -9.06 -4.33 -7.72
C GLY A 36 -8.19 -5.43 -8.33
N PRO A 37 -7.45 -5.11 -9.41
CA PRO A 37 -6.56 -6.06 -10.08
C PRO A 37 -5.30 -6.35 -9.25
N ALA A 38 -4.60 -7.42 -9.61
CA ALA A 38 -3.27 -7.71 -9.06
C ALA A 38 -2.24 -6.69 -9.56
N THR A 39 -1.27 -6.36 -8.71
CA THR A 39 -0.16 -5.42 -9.01
C THR A 39 1.17 -5.99 -8.49
N SER A 40 2.23 -5.19 -8.47
CA SER A 40 3.50 -5.52 -7.83
C SER A 40 3.98 -4.39 -6.92
N ILE A 41 4.87 -4.67 -5.96
CA ILE A 41 5.46 -3.64 -5.09
C ILE A 41 6.16 -2.56 -5.91
N GLY A 42 6.86 -2.93 -6.98
CA GLY A 42 7.51 -1.98 -7.88
C GLY A 42 6.52 -1.09 -8.64
N ASP A 43 5.36 -1.62 -9.03
CA ASP A 43 4.30 -0.82 -9.67
C ASP A 43 3.67 0.17 -8.68
N GLU A 44 3.32 -0.30 -7.48
CA GLU A 44 2.76 0.54 -6.43
C GLU A 44 3.73 1.68 -6.06
N ARG A 45 5.02 1.38 -5.85
CA ARG A 45 6.03 2.40 -5.52
C ARG A 45 6.12 3.53 -6.55
N ARG A 46 5.97 3.19 -7.84
CA ARG A 46 6.12 4.15 -8.95
C ARG A 46 4.85 4.91 -9.27
N THR A 47 3.68 4.30 -9.07
CA THR A 47 2.42 4.79 -9.65
C THR A 47 1.35 5.11 -8.63
N ASN A 48 1.44 4.57 -7.40
CA ASN A 48 0.43 4.78 -6.39
C ASN A 48 0.47 6.24 -5.89
N PRO A 49 -0.60 7.03 -6.09
CA PRO A 49 -0.60 8.46 -5.76
C PRO A 49 -0.56 8.75 -4.26
N PHE A 50 -0.78 7.74 -3.41
CA PHE A 50 -0.66 7.84 -1.96
C PHE A 50 0.78 7.57 -1.48
N LEU A 51 1.62 6.94 -2.30
CA LEU A 51 3.03 6.64 -2.00
C LEU A 51 4.01 7.63 -2.63
N ALA A 52 3.60 8.31 -3.71
CA ALA A 52 4.44 9.23 -4.48
C ALA A 52 4.51 10.66 -3.90
N ARG A 53 4.33 10.84 -2.58
CA ARG A 53 4.39 12.13 -1.90
C ARG A 53 5.50 12.20 -0.87
#